data_AF-A0A955KYE3-F1
#
_entry.id   AF-A0A955KYE3-F1
#
_cell.length_a   1.000
_cell.length_b   1.000
_cell.length_c   1.000
_cell.angle_alpha   90.00
_cell.angle_beta   90.00
_cell.angle_gamma   90.00
#
_symmetry.space_group_name_H-M   'P 1'
#
loop_
_entity.id
_entity.type
_entity.pdbx_description
1 polymer ?
#
loop_
_entity_poly.entity_id
_entity_poly.type
_entity_poly.pdbx_seq_one_letter_code
_entity_poly.pdbx_strand_id
1 'polypeptide(L)'
;MVKREIKRQLQRYGTYLEPFELLLLIGIFVIPIMTLFNLTPQYGSPDVPPDNVLGVSTDGHVRIQDIGGSHEFITNERLLGIDTSSYHYYTTLINRESGIYAKPILQVTNPTDSDIEITFSVKYSVEQSSQIGILKDNTNYIIKDKEGFTFPRSFTVASGESAIFSIDVRNDVNINYSEELGLLILSR
;
A
#
# COMPACT_ATOMS: atom_id res chain seq x y z
N MET A 1 -61.35 -2.84 -40.79
CA MET A 1 -60.82 -1.44 -40.74
C MET A 1 -60.02 -1.16 -39.46
N VAL A 2 -60.42 -1.66 -38.29
CA VAL A 2 -59.80 -1.39 -36.96
C VAL A 2 -58.31 -1.76 -36.81
N LYS A 3 -57.81 -2.81 -37.48
CA LYS A 3 -56.40 -3.25 -37.35
C LYS A 3 -55.37 -2.25 -37.90
N ARG A 4 -55.76 -1.37 -38.84
CA ARG A 4 -54.85 -0.35 -39.42
C ARG A 4 -54.66 0.86 -38.51
N GLU A 5 -55.68 1.22 -37.72
CA GLU A 5 -55.61 2.32 -36.75
C GLU A 5 -54.65 2.00 -35.59
N ILE A 6 -54.72 0.78 -35.05
CA ILE A 6 -53.88 0.33 -33.92
C ILE A 6 -52.39 0.33 -34.31
N LYS A 7 -52.07 -0.15 -35.52
CA LYS A 7 -50.69 -0.18 -36.03
C LYS A 7 -50.09 1.22 -36.19
N ARG A 8 -50.92 2.21 -36.56
CA ARG A 8 -50.51 3.61 -36.74
C ARG A 8 -50.32 4.36 -35.40
N GLN A 9 -51.08 3.98 -34.36
CA GLN A 9 -50.89 4.46 -32.99
C GLN A 9 -49.58 3.94 -32.39
N LEU A 10 -49.30 2.62 -32.49
CA LEU A 10 -48.05 2.02 -32.02
C LEU A 10 -46.79 2.61 -32.68
N GLN A 11 -46.88 2.94 -33.97
CA GLN A 11 -45.77 3.55 -34.72
C GLN A 11 -45.42 4.98 -34.23
N ARG A 12 -46.38 5.72 -33.67
CA ARG A 12 -46.14 7.06 -33.09
C ARG A 12 -45.51 7.01 -31.71
N TYR A 13 -45.75 5.95 -30.94
CA TYR A 13 -45.10 5.77 -29.63
C TYR A 13 -43.66 5.23 -29.76
N GLY A 14 -43.36 4.44 -30.80
CA GLY A 14 -42.01 3.93 -31.06
C GLY A 14 -40.95 5.02 -31.24
N THR A 15 -41.27 6.11 -31.94
CA THR A 15 -40.33 7.23 -32.17
C THR A 15 -39.94 7.98 -30.89
N TYR A 16 -40.80 7.96 -29.86
CA TYR A 16 -40.47 8.58 -28.56
C TYR A 16 -39.80 7.61 -27.59
N LEU A 17 -39.88 6.29 -27.82
CA LEU A 17 -39.26 5.25 -27.00
C LEU A 17 -37.82 4.92 -27.43
N GLU A 18 -37.50 5.10 -28.71
CA GLU A 18 -36.14 4.91 -29.26
C GLU A 18 -35.00 5.55 -28.43
N PRO A 19 -35.06 6.83 -28.00
CA PRO A 19 -33.98 7.41 -27.21
C PRO A 19 -33.86 6.82 -25.80
N PHE A 20 -34.94 6.28 -25.24
CA PHE A 20 -34.94 5.66 -23.90
C PHE A 20 -34.37 4.25 -23.92
N GLU A 21 -34.55 3.50 -25.02
CA GLU A 21 -33.94 2.18 -25.19
C GLU A 21 -32.41 2.26 -25.19
N LEU A 22 -31.85 3.27 -25.87
CA LEU A 22 -30.41 3.52 -25.86
C LEU A 22 -29.90 3.91 -24.46
N LEU A 23 -30.66 4.76 -23.75
CA LEU A 23 -30.29 5.23 -22.41
C LEU A 23 -30.35 4.09 -21.38
N LEU A 24 -31.34 3.20 -21.51
CA LEU A 24 -31.50 1.99 -20.69
C LEU A 24 -30.36 1.00 -20.97
N LEU A 25 -29.99 0.79 -22.24
CA LEU A 25 -28.87 -0.06 -22.63
C LEU A 25 -27.56 0.45 -22.00
N ILE A 26 -27.28 1.76 -22.11
CA ILE A 26 -26.11 2.38 -21.48
C ILE A 26 -26.14 2.19 -19.96
N GLY A 27 -27.30 2.39 -19.32
CA GLY A 27 -27.46 2.18 -17.88
C GLY A 27 -27.11 0.75 -17.42
N ILE A 28 -27.51 -0.27 -18.20
CA ILE A 28 -27.18 -1.68 -17.92
C ILE A 28 -25.66 -1.92 -17.97
N PHE A 29 -24.91 -1.19 -18.80
CA PHE A 29 -23.45 -1.30 -18.87
C PHE A 29 -22.71 -0.44 -17.81
N VAL A 30 -23.28 0.68 -17.38
CA VAL A 30 -22.64 1.58 -16.40
C VAL A 30 -22.77 1.08 -14.97
N ILE A 31 -23.91 0.47 -14.60
CA ILE A 31 -24.15 -0.03 -13.23
C ILE A 31 -23.07 -1.06 -12.80
N PRO A 32 -22.71 -2.08 -13.61
CA PRO A 32 -21.63 -3.02 -13.27
C PRO A 32 -20.27 -2.34 -13.07
N ILE A 33 -19.95 -1.32 -13.86
CA ILE A 33 -18.68 -0.58 -13.77
C ILE A 33 -18.62 0.18 -12.44
N MET A 34 -19.71 0.81 -12.02
CA MET A 34 -19.79 1.45 -10.70
C MET A 34 -19.66 0.46 -9.54
N THR A 35 -20.19 -0.76 -9.67
CA THR A 35 -20.02 -1.79 -8.63
C THR A 35 -18.57 -2.27 -8.48
N LEU A 36 -17.76 -2.22 -9.54
CA LEU A 36 -16.32 -2.51 -9.48
C LEU A 36 -15.53 -1.42 -8.73
N PHE A 37 -15.93 -0.16 -8.81
CA PHE A 37 -15.30 0.92 -8.03
C PHE A 37 -15.55 0.78 -6.53
N ASN A 38 -16.66 0.16 -6.10
CA ASN A 38 -16.91 -0.15 -4.69
C ASN A 38 -16.26 -1.47 -4.22
N LEU A 39 -15.60 -2.19 -5.15
CA LEU A 39 -14.80 -3.37 -4.85
C LEU A 39 -13.29 -3.06 -4.78
N THR A 40 -12.87 -1.79 -4.68
CA THR A 40 -11.58 -1.55 -4.00
C THR A 40 -11.66 -2.28 -2.68
N PRO A 41 -10.81 -3.30 -2.45
CA PRO A 41 -10.97 -4.12 -1.28
C PRO A 41 -10.70 -3.22 -0.08
N GLN A 42 -11.78 -2.85 0.61
CA GLN A 42 -11.71 -2.49 2.01
C GLN A 42 -11.38 -3.78 2.75
N TYR A 43 -10.11 -4.20 2.65
CA TYR A 43 -9.52 -4.99 3.71
C TYR A 43 -9.53 -4.07 4.92
N GLY A 44 -10.66 -4.08 5.63
CA GLY A 44 -10.69 -3.68 7.02
C GLY A 44 -9.53 -4.38 7.71
N SER A 45 -8.80 -3.61 8.52
CA SER A 45 -7.79 -4.12 9.41
C SER A 45 -8.23 -5.48 9.96
N PRO A 46 -7.40 -6.53 9.89
CA PRO A 46 -7.61 -7.65 10.77
C PRO A 46 -7.65 -7.05 12.17
N ASP A 47 -8.74 -7.29 12.89
CA ASP A 47 -8.86 -6.99 14.30
C ASP A 47 -7.58 -7.45 14.99
N VAL A 48 -6.69 -6.49 15.28
CA VAL A 48 -5.67 -6.67 16.30
C VAL A 48 -6.47 -6.56 17.60
N PRO A 49 -6.72 -7.66 18.32
CA PRO A 49 -7.43 -7.56 19.58
C PRO A 49 -6.65 -6.59 20.48
N PRO A 50 -7.32 -5.68 21.20
CA PRO A 50 -6.65 -4.87 22.21
C PRO A 50 -6.10 -5.84 23.24
N ASP A 51 -4.79 -6.00 23.26
CA ASP A 51 -4.11 -6.92 24.17
C ASP A 51 -4.58 -6.68 25.60
N ASN A 52 -4.98 -7.82 26.17
CA ASN A 52 -5.43 -8.06 27.52
C ASN A 52 -4.96 -7.04 28.56
N VAL A 53 -5.97 -6.43 29.16
CA VAL A 53 -5.94 -5.86 30.50
C VAL A 53 -5.50 -6.95 31.49
N LEU A 54 -4.44 -6.67 32.27
CA LEU A 54 -4.00 -7.37 33.49
C LEU A 54 -3.48 -8.81 33.37
N GLY A 55 -2.16 -8.94 33.52
CA GLY A 55 -1.54 -10.08 34.19
C GLY A 55 -0.92 -11.14 33.28
N VAL A 56 0.40 -11.04 33.11
CA VAL A 56 1.32 -12.02 32.49
C VAL A 56 1.24 -12.08 30.95
N SER A 57 2.05 -11.25 30.30
CA SER A 57 2.45 -11.44 28.90
C SER A 57 3.74 -12.27 28.90
N THR A 58 3.61 -13.55 28.59
CA THR A 58 4.70 -14.38 28.07
C THR A 58 4.58 -14.40 26.57
N ASP A 59 5.03 -13.35 25.88
CA ASP A 59 5.27 -13.40 24.44
C ASP A 59 6.61 -12.73 24.15
N GLY A 60 7.69 -13.52 24.22
CA GLY A 60 9.05 -13.14 23.86
C GLY A 60 9.25 -13.07 22.36
N HIS A 61 8.34 -12.41 21.63
CA HIS A 61 8.38 -12.27 20.18
C HIS A 61 8.81 -10.88 19.77
N VAL A 62 9.53 -10.78 18.65
CA VAL A 62 9.95 -9.51 18.05
C VAL A 62 8.73 -8.68 17.70
N ARG A 63 8.68 -7.43 18.18
CA ARG A 63 7.59 -6.50 17.89
C ARG A 63 8.01 -5.54 16.79
N ILE A 64 7.32 -5.57 15.65
CA ILE A 64 7.49 -4.61 14.56
C ILE A 64 6.26 -3.71 14.51
N GLN A 65 6.46 -2.40 14.69
CA GLN A 65 5.40 -1.41 14.74
C GLN A 65 5.62 -0.32 13.68
N ASP A 66 4.55 0.05 12.99
CA ASP A 66 4.53 1.25 12.14
C ASP A 66 4.55 2.52 13.01
N ILE A 67 5.46 3.43 12.69
CA ILE A 67 5.57 4.73 13.38
C ILE A 67 4.47 5.69 12.90
N GLY A 68 3.96 5.49 11.68
CA GLY A 68 2.92 6.31 11.08
C GLY A 68 3.35 7.77 10.86
N GLY A 69 2.37 8.67 10.82
CA GLY A 69 2.57 10.12 10.61
C GLY A 69 2.28 10.58 9.18
N SER A 70 1.88 11.85 9.03
CA SER A 70 1.70 12.48 7.73
C SER A 70 3.03 13.02 7.22
N HIS A 71 3.34 12.83 5.95
CA HIS A 71 4.55 13.34 5.34
C HIS A 71 4.29 13.82 3.91
N GLU A 72 5.04 14.82 3.47
CA GLU A 72 4.86 15.47 2.18
C GLU A 72 5.17 14.60 0.94
N PHE A 73 5.87 13.47 1.09
CA PHE A 73 6.26 12.61 -0.05
C PHE A 73 5.75 11.17 0.06
N ILE A 74 5.05 10.83 1.14
CA ILE A 74 4.56 9.49 1.46
C ILE A 74 3.09 9.54 1.84
N THR A 75 2.29 8.65 1.24
CA THR A 75 0.88 8.44 1.58
C THR A 75 0.52 6.95 1.52
N ASN A 76 -0.67 6.60 2.00
CA ASN A 76 -1.21 5.22 1.99
C ASN A 76 -0.29 4.18 2.65
N GLU A 77 0.39 4.55 3.74
CA GLU A 77 1.25 3.63 4.49
C GLU A 77 0.44 2.53 5.15
N ARG A 78 0.89 1.29 4.99
CA ARG A 78 0.29 0.09 5.62
C ARG A 78 1.37 -0.94 5.94
N LEU A 79 1.33 -1.48 7.15
CA LEU A 79 2.13 -2.63 7.56
C LEU A 79 1.20 -3.84 7.76
N LEU A 80 1.46 -4.93 7.04
CA LEU A 80 0.70 -6.18 7.13
C LEU A 80 1.60 -7.30 7.65
N GLY A 81 1.25 -7.89 8.80
CA GLY A 81 1.86 -9.14 9.25
C GLY A 81 1.38 -10.31 8.39
N ILE A 82 2.30 -11.10 7.86
CA ILE A 82 2.01 -12.30 7.07
C ILE A 82 2.04 -13.52 7.98
N ASP A 83 3.08 -13.60 8.82
CA ASP A 83 3.26 -14.57 9.89
C ASP A 83 4.02 -13.92 11.06
N THR A 84 4.50 -14.72 12.01
CA THR A 84 5.21 -14.25 13.21
C THR A 84 6.55 -13.59 12.92
N SER A 85 7.12 -13.82 11.73
CA SER A 85 8.47 -13.44 11.34
C SER A 85 8.56 -12.64 10.04
N SER A 86 7.43 -12.38 9.38
CA SER A 86 7.42 -11.73 8.08
C SER A 86 6.29 -10.72 7.94
N TYR A 87 6.65 -9.57 7.38
CA TYR A 87 5.78 -8.41 7.25
C TYR A 87 5.92 -7.83 5.85
N HIS A 88 4.82 -7.31 5.33
CA HIS A 88 4.84 -6.47 4.15
C HIS A 88 4.54 -5.02 4.53
N TYR A 89 5.43 -4.12 4.13
CA TYR A 89 5.19 -2.69 4.23
C TYR A 89 4.84 -2.15 2.84
N TYR A 90 3.77 -1.38 2.75
CA TYR A 90 3.23 -0.82 1.52
C TYR A 90 3.12 0.69 1.68
N THR A 91 3.48 1.41 0.62
CA THR A 91 3.34 2.86 0.60
C THR A 91 3.23 3.41 -0.82
N THR A 92 2.67 4.60 -0.94
CA THR A 92 2.65 5.39 -2.17
C THR A 92 3.55 6.60 -2.00
N LEU A 93 4.56 6.67 -2.85
CA LEU A 93 5.46 7.78 -3.00
C LEU A 93 4.82 8.80 -3.94
N ILE A 94 4.45 9.99 -3.45
CA ILE A 94 3.77 11.00 -4.27
C ILE A 94 4.75 11.86 -5.07
N ASN A 95 4.21 12.71 -5.94
CA ASN A 95 4.93 13.69 -6.72
C ASN A 95 5.82 14.59 -5.84
N ARG A 96 7.06 14.81 -6.29
CA ARG A 96 8.12 15.45 -5.51
C ARG A 96 9.20 16.06 -6.40
N GLU A 97 9.86 17.09 -5.91
CA GLU A 97 11.00 17.70 -6.60
C GLU A 97 12.26 16.81 -6.49
N SER A 98 13.28 17.07 -7.31
CA SER A 98 14.59 16.44 -7.16
C SER A 98 15.16 16.71 -5.76
N GLY A 99 15.61 15.66 -5.09
CA GLY A 99 16.10 15.79 -3.73
C GLY A 99 16.28 14.46 -3.01
N ILE A 100 16.46 14.58 -1.69
CA ILE A 100 16.56 13.46 -0.75
C ILE A 100 15.47 13.66 0.29
N TYR A 101 14.70 12.60 0.51
CA TYR A 101 13.58 12.58 1.43
C TYR A 101 13.73 11.40 2.37
N ALA A 102 13.52 11.63 3.67
CA ALA A 102 13.62 10.57 4.65
C ALA A 102 12.46 10.63 5.65
N LYS A 103 11.93 9.46 6.00
CA LYS A 103 10.83 9.33 6.98
C LYS A 103 11.03 8.06 7.82
N PRO A 104 10.91 8.14 9.17
CA PRO A 104 10.78 6.96 10.01
C PRO A 104 9.55 6.12 9.62
N ILE A 105 9.74 4.84 9.33
CA ILE A 105 8.66 3.94 8.90
C ILE A 105 8.37 2.86 9.93
N LEU A 106 9.37 2.39 10.67
CA LEU A 106 9.21 1.23 11.54
C LEU A 106 10.04 1.35 12.81
N GLN A 107 9.46 0.90 13.91
CA GLN A 107 10.17 0.61 15.14
C GLN A 107 10.16 -0.91 15.36
N VAL A 108 11.36 -1.49 15.48
CA VAL A 108 11.55 -2.89 15.82
C VAL A 108 12.03 -2.96 17.26
N THR A 109 11.34 -3.74 18.08
CA THR A 109 11.72 -4.02 19.47
C THR A 109 12.04 -5.50 19.61
N ASN A 110 13.23 -5.81 20.11
CA ASN A 110 13.67 -7.17 20.39
C ASN A 110 13.60 -7.45 21.90
N PRO A 111 12.52 -8.03 22.43
CA PRO A 111 12.43 -8.39 23.84
C PRO A 111 13.14 -9.72 24.17
N THR A 112 13.77 -10.39 23.20
CA THR A 112 14.36 -11.72 23.39
C THR A 112 15.75 -11.65 24.00
N ASP A 113 16.24 -12.78 24.52
CA ASP A 113 17.59 -12.92 25.11
C ASP A 113 18.70 -13.09 24.06
N SER A 114 18.37 -13.01 22.77
CA SER A 114 19.29 -13.15 21.66
C SER A 114 19.15 -12.01 20.66
N ASP A 115 20.24 -11.71 19.95
CA ASP A 115 20.19 -10.77 18.83
C ASP A 115 19.32 -11.32 17.70
N ILE A 116 18.61 -10.44 17.02
CA ILE A 116 17.75 -10.78 15.88
C ILE A 116 18.23 -10.07 14.61
N GLU A 117 18.02 -10.70 13.47
CA GLU A 117 18.32 -10.13 12.15
C GLU A 117 17.04 -9.67 11.46
N ILE A 118 16.96 -8.38 11.14
CA ILE A 118 15.89 -7.78 10.35
C ILE A 118 16.38 -7.57 8.92
N THR A 119 15.78 -8.27 7.97
CA THR A 119 16.09 -8.14 6.54
C THR A 119 15.02 -7.33 5.83
N PHE A 120 15.43 -6.27 5.12
CA PHE A 120 14.60 -5.48 4.22
C PHE A 120 14.88 -5.88 2.78
N SER A 121 13.83 -6.17 2.01
CA SER A 121 13.91 -6.44 0.57
C SER A 121 12.81 -5.69 -0.17
N VAL A 122 13.08 -5.24 -1.38
CA VAL A 122 12.03 -4.70 -2.25
C VAL A 122 11.21 -5.86 -2.80
N LYS A 123 9.92 -5.88 -2.48
CA LYS A 123 8.98 -6.88 -3.00
C LYS A 123 8.47 -6.48 -4.37
N TYR A 124 8.07 -5.23 -4.50
CA TYR A 124 7.68 -4.64 -5.77
C TYR A 124 7.91 -3.13 -5.72
N SER A 125 8.21 -2.56 -6.87
CA SER A 125 8.27 -1.12 -7.06
C SER A 125 7.82 -0.83 -8.47
N VAL A 126 6.73 -0.09 -8.60
CA VAL A 126 6.23 0.35 -9.90
C VAL A 126 6.95 1.65 -10.24
N GLU A 127 7.62 1.64 -11.39
CA GLU A 127 8.52 2.70 -11.90
C GLU A 127 9.92 2.76 -11.24
N GLN A 128 10.93 3.14 -12.04
CA GLN A 128 12.36 2.94 -11.73
C GLN A 128 13.11 4.22 -11.35
N SER A 129 12.41 5.34 -11.18
CA SER A 129 13.09 6.65 -11.15
C SER A 129 13.76 6.98 -9.82
N SER A 130 13.22 6.46 -8.71
CA SER A 130 13.73 6.74 -7.38
C SER A 130 14.65 5.64 -6.86
N GLN A 131 15.80 6.05 -6.33
CA GLN A 131 16.66 5.23 -5.49
C GLN A 131 16.03 5.14 -4.09
N ILE A 132 15.96 3.93 -3.53
CA ILE A 132 15.39 3.67 -2.22
C ILE A 132 16.45 3.08 -1.30
N GLY A 133 16.55 3.63 -0.11
CA GLY A 133 17.42 3.18 0.96
C GLY A 133 16.66 2.97 2.27
N ILE A 134 17.31 2.24 3.18
CA ILE A 134 16.92 2.16 4.59
C ILE A 134 17.99 2.91 5.38
N LEU A 135 17.55 3.86 6.18
CA LEU A 135 18.40 4.63 7.09
C LEU A 135 18.30 4.02 8.49
N LYS A 136 19.45 3.64 9.05
CA LYS A 136 19.64 3.21 10.45
C LYS A 136 20.86 3.93 11.01
N ASP A 137 20.74 4.54 12.19
CA ASP A 137 21.84 5.23 12.87
C ASP A 137 22.57 6.24 11.96
N ASN A 138 21.79 7.03 11.21
CA ASN A 138 22.29 8.02 10.24
C ASN A 138 23.13 7.45 9.07
N THR A 139 23.12 6.13 8.90
CA THR A 139 23.78 5.43 7.79
C THR A 139 22.72 4.94 6.81
N ASN A 140 22.90 5.27 5.53
CA ASN A 140 21.96 4.92 4.47
C ASN A 140 22.42 3.65 3.74
N TYR A 141 21.53 2.67 3.68
CA TYR A 141 21.74 1.38 3.03
C TYR A 141 20.80 1.25 1.83
N ILE A 142 21.37 1.33 0.62
CA ILE A 142 20.60 1.22 -0.62
C ILE A 142 19.99 -0.18 -0.74
N ILE A 143 18.67 -0.22 -0.94
CA ILE A 143 17.88 -1.44 -1.20
C ILE A 143 17.31 -1.50 -2.62
N LYS A 144 17.23 -0.37 -3.31
CA LYS A 144 16.95 -0.25 -4.74
C LYS A 144 17.74 0.90 -5.32
N ASP A 145 18.47 0.69 -6.41
CA ASP A 145 19.15 1.77 -7.12
C ASP A 145 18.27 2.44 -8.19
N LYS A 146 18.82 3.46 -8.84
CA LYS A 146 18.17 4.20 -9.93
C LYS A 146 17.97 3.40 -11.22
N GLU A 147 18.64 2.26 -11.35
CA GLU A 147 18.50 1.35 -12.49
C GLU A 147 17.43 0.27 -12.20
N GLY A 148 16.88 0.27 -10.98
CA GLY A 148 15.87 -0.65 -10.51
C GLY A 148 16.44 -1.96 -9.96
N PHE A 149 17.76 -2.12 -9.85
CA PHE A 149 18.35 -3.28 -9.19
C PHE A 149 18.08 -3.22 -7.69
N THR A 150 17.78 -4.38 -7.11
CA THR A 150 17.40 -4.51 -5.71
C THR A 150 18.48 -5.23 -4.92
N PHE A 151 18.70 -4.77 -3.69
CA PHE A 151 19.76 -5.26 -2.80
C PHE A 151 19.17 -5.48 -1.41
N PRO A 152 18.83 -6.71 -1.01
CA PRO A 152 18.39 -6.99 0.35
C PRO A 152 19.43 -6.53 1.38
N ARG A 153 18.96 -5.94 2.49
CA ARG A 153 19.82 -5.46 3.58
C ARG A 153 19.36 -6.01 4.90
N SER A 154 20.30 -6.60 5.63
CA SER A 154 20.09 -7.13 6.97
C SER A 154 20.64 -6.19 8.03
N PHE A 155 19.96 -6.14 9.17
CA PHE A 155 20.33 -5.33 10.33
C PHE A 155 20.16 -6.14 11.60
N THR A 156 21.15 -6.11 12.47
CA THR A 156 21.05 -6.73 13.78
C THR A 156 20.38 -5.75 14.75
N VAL A 157 19.41 -6.26 15.52
CA VAL A 157 18.83 -5.57 16.69
C VAL A 157 19.21 -6.39 17.91
N ALA A 158 19.97 -5.80 18.82
CA ALA A 158 20.49 -6.54 19.96
C ALA A 158 19.37 -6.94 20.93
N SER A 159 19.63 -7.95 21.75
CA SER A 159 18.74 -8.37 22.83
C SER A 159 18.34 -7.19 23.73
N GLY A 160 17.04 -7.04 23.97
CA GLY A 160 16.48 -5.97 24.80
C GLY A 160 16.44 -4.57 24.15
N GLU A 161 16.92 -4.42 22.91
CA GLU A 161 16.99 -3.12 22.25
C GLU A 161 15.80 -2.82 21.34
N SER A 162 15.64 -1.53 21.05
CA SER A 162 14.72 -1.02 20.02
C SER A 162 15.49 -0.26 18.96
N ALA A 163 15.19 -0.52 17.69
CA ALA A 163 15.77 0.17 16.55
C ALA A 163 14.67 0.85 15.72
N ILE A 164 14.95 2.08 15.28
CA ILE A 164 14.10 2.81 14.35
C ILE A 164 14.71 2.72 12.95
N PHE A 165 13.89 2.31 11.99
CA PHE A 165 14.25 2.26 10.58
C PHE A 165 13.48 3.34 9.84
N SER A 166 14.20 4.14 9.05
CA SER A 166 13.60 5.14 8.18
C SER A 166 13.78 4.75 6.73
N ILE A 167 12.80 5.07 5.90
CA ILE A 167 12.96 5.01 4.45
C ILE A 167 13.69 6.26 3.98
N ASP A 168 14.65 6.09 3.08
CA ASP A 168 15.34 7.15 2.35
C ASP A 168 14.96 7.03 0.86
N VAL A 169 14.53 8.12 0.27
CA VAL A 169 14.13 8.19 -1.14
C VAL A 169 14.92 9.31 -1.80
N ARG A 170 15.60 8.98 -2.90
CA ARG A 170 16.41 9.93 -3.66
C ARG A 170 16.04 9.90 -5.13
N ASN A 171 15.89 11.09 -5.71
CA ASN A 171 15.60 11.28 -7.12
C ASN A 171 16.39 12.45 -7.70
N ASP A 172 17.07 12.21 -8.82
CA ASP A 172 17.90 13.20 -9.51
C ASP A 172 17.07 14.17 -10.39
N VAL A 173 15.78 13.88 -10.58
CA VAL A 173 14.85 14.65 -11.39
C VAL A 173 13.51 14.81 -10.68
N ASN A 174 12.73 15.82 -11.07
CA ASN A 174 11.37 16.00 -10.56
C ASN A 174 10.47 14.83 -10.99
N ILE A 175 9.73 14.28 -10.03
CA ILE A 175 8.80 13.18 -10.25
C ILE A 175 7.37 13.74 -10.22
N ASN A 176 6.68 13.67 -11.35
CA ASN A 176 5.33 14.23 -11.55
C ASN A 176 4.22 13.17 -11.50
N TYR A 177 4.55 11.96 -11.03
CA TYR A 177 3.66 10.82 -10.90
C TYR A 177 3.84 10.18 -9.53
N SER A 178 2.95 9.26 -9.17
CA SER A 178 3.07 8.49 -7.93
C SER A 178 3.74 7.14 -8.20
N GLU A 179 4.65 6.73 -7.32
CA GLU A 179 5.31 5.43 -7.37
C GLU A 179 4.76 4.55 -6.24
N GLU A 180 4.43 3.30 -6.53
CA GLU A 180 4.10 2.33 -5.48
C GLU A 180 5.35 1.61 -5.02
N LEU A 181 5.49 1.46 -3.70
CA LEU A 181 6.59 0.73 -3.09
C LEU A 181 6.05 -0.30 -2.11
N GLY A 182 6.49 -1.54 -2.30
CA GLY A 182 6.31 -2.63 -1.35
C GLY A 182 7.64 -3.18 -0.86
N LEU A 183 7.79 -3.28 0.45
CA LEU A 183 8.92 -3.93 1.11
C LEU A 183 8.47 -5.24 1.74
N LEU A 184 9.32 -6.27 1.64
CA LEU A 184 9.27 -7.47 2.45
C LEU A 184 10.27 -7.32 3.59
N ILE A 185 9.79 -7.51 4.81
CA ILE A 185 10.56 -7.42 6.04
C ILE A 185 10.53 -8.80 6.69
N LEU A 186 11.70 -9.35 6.98
CA LEU A 186 11.86 -10.64 7.65
C LEU A 186 12.60 -10.44 8.97
N SER A 187 12.11 -11.03 10.05
CA SER A 187 12.81 -11.11 11.34
C SER A 187 13.23 -12.55 11.60
N ARG A 188 14.53 -12.79 11.77
CA ARG A 188 15.12 -14.10 12.03
C ARG A 188 15.93 -14.11 13.31
#